data_AF-A0A965PSQ3-F1
#
_entry.id   AF-A0A965PSQ3-F1
#
_cell.length_a   1.000
_cell.length_b   1.000
_cell.length_c   1.000
_cell.angle_alpha   90.00
_cell.angle_beta   90.00
_cell.angle_gamma   90.00
#
_symmetry.space_group_name_H-M   'P 1'
#
loop_
_entity.id
_entity.type
_entity.pdbx_description
1 polymer ?
#
loop_
_entity_poly.entity_id
_entity_poly.type
_entity_poly.pdbx_seq_one_letter_code
_entity_poly.pdbx_strand_id
1 'polypeptide(L)'
;MGVFQDSGFKVTSIFGPRTQPLKGTPEFHKGIDLVIADKAPLPSFTDGKVLHAGWGDKGTGLGDMGNVVAIQETGTDHCHVYA
;
A
#
# COMPACT_ATOMS: atom_id res chain seq x y z
N MET A 1 10.86 -12.06 7.15
CA MET A 1 9.61 -12.04 7.92
C MET A 1 9.92 -11.42 9.27
N GLY A 2 9.85 -10.08 9.42
CA GLY A 2 10.33 -9.42 10.66
C GLY A 2 10.31 -7.89 10.73
N VAL A 3 9.85 -7.16 9.70
CA VAL A 3 9.91 -5.68 9.69
C VAL A 3 8.72 -4.97 10.32
N PHE A 4 7.62 -5.66 10.64
CA PHE A 4 6.38 -5.02 11.12
C PHE A 4 6.04 -5.25 12.60
N GLN A 5 6.76 -6.14 13.31
CA GLN A 5 6.35 -6.55 14.66
C GLN A 5 6.54 -5.45 15.72
N ASP A 6 7.52 -4.55 15.54
CA ASP A 6 7.85 -3.50 16.51
C ASP A 6 7.25 -2.12 16.15
N SER A 7 6.63 -1.99 14.98
CA SER A 7 6.13 -0.71 14.45
C SER A 7 4.64 -0.46 14.72
N GLY A 8 3.94 -1.41 15.37
CA GLY A 8 2.49 -1.34 15.62
C GLY A 8 1.63 -1.73 14.41
N PHE A 9 2.25 -2.10 13.29
CA PHE A 9 1.56 -2.59 12.09
C PHE A 9 1.30 -4.09 12.19
N LYS A 10 0.05 -4.50 11.99
CA LYS A 10 -0.31 -5.91 11.85
C LYS A 10 -0.61 -6.24 10.39
N VAL A 11 0.15 -7.15 9.79
CA VAL A 11 -0.17 -7.68 8.44
C VAL A 11 -1.48 -8.47 8.50
N THR A 12 -2.45 -8.09 7.66
CA THR A 12 -3.75 -8.78 7.52
C THR A 12 -3.93 -9.44 6.17
N SER A 13 -3.25 -8.96 5.12
CA SER A 13 -3.22 -9.62 3.82
C SER A 13 -1.86 -9.46 3.15
N ILE A 14 -1.31 -10.56 2.65
CA ILE A 14 -0.03 -10.58 1.96
C ILE A 14 -0.20 -10.32 0.46
N PHE A 15 0.89 -9.91 -0.20
CA PHE A 15 0.98 -9.85 -1.64
C PHE A 15 0.85 -11.25 -2.26
N GLY A 16 0.16 -11.34 -3.41
CA GLY A 16 0.08 -12.58 -4.20
C GLY A 16 -1.33 -13.13 -4.38
N PRO A 17 -1.46 -14.37 -4.88
CA PRO A 17 -2.76 -14.98 -5.15
C PRO A 17 -3.53 -15.21 -3.84
N ARG A 18 -4.79 -14.78 -3.81
CA ARG A 18 -5.71 -15.02 -2.68
C ARG A 18 -7.14 -15.23 -3.18
N THR A 19 -7.98 -15.74 -2.30
CA THR A 19 -9.44 -15.78 -2.52
C THR A 19 -10.03 -14.45 -2.07
N GLN A 20 -10.82 -13.78 -2.93
CA GLN A 20 -11.54 -12.57 -2.55
C GLN A 20 -12.42 -12.85 -1.34
N PRO A 21 -12.26 -12.10 -0.23
CA PRO A 21 -13.06 -12.33 0.97
C PRO A 21 -14.56 -12.04 0.76
N LEU A 22 -14.89 -11.16 -0.20
CA LEU A 22 -16.28 -10.76 -0.48
C LEU A 22 -17.00 -11.66 -1.49
N LYS A 23 -16.29 -12.17 -2.51
CA LYS A 23 -16.90 -12.89 -3.64
C LYS A 23 -16.49 -14.36 -3.73
N GLY A 24 -15.50 -14.80 -2.96
CA GLY A 24 -14.97 -16.16 -3.02
C GLY A 24 -14.20 -16.49 -4.31
N THR A 25 -13.96 -15.50 -5.17
CA THR A 25 -13.27 -15.68 -6.45
C THR A 25 -11.76 -15.51 -6.31
N PRO A 26 -10.92 -16.22 -7.07
CA PRO A 26 -9.49 -15.97 -7.09
C PRO A 26 -9.17 -14.54 -7.53
N GLU A 27 -8.24 -13.88 -6.83
CA GLU A 27 -7.66 -12.61 -7.23
C GLU A 27 -6.17 -12.56 -6.90
N PHE A 28 -5.47 -11.61 -7.51
CA PHE A 28 -4.07 -11.33 -7.19
C PHE A 28 -3.97 -10.04 -6.40
N HIS A 29 -3.58 -10.13 -5.13
CA HIS A 29 -3.40 -8.97 -4.27
C HIS A 29 -2.07 -8.29 -4.59
N LYS A 30 -2.15 -7.04 -5.05
CA LYS A 30 -1.00 -6.26 -5.54
C LYS A 30 -0.27 -5.48 -4.45
N GLY A 31 -0.68 -5.62 -3.19
CA GLY A 31 -0.12 -4.89 -2.05
C GLY A 31 0.00 -5.77 -0.81
N ILE A 32 0.31 -5.12 0.31
CA ILE A 32 0.30 -5.72 1.64
C ILE A 32 -0.65 -4.87 2.49
N ASP A 33 -1.69 -5.49 3.04
CA ASP A 33 -2.63 -4.80 3.92
C ASP A 33 -2.06 -4.80 5.34
N LEU A 34 -1.84 -3.61 5.88
CA LEU A 34 -1.37 -3.39 7.24
C LEU A 34 -2.47 -2.72 8.05
N VAL A 35 -2.77 -3.25 9.25
CA VAL A 35 -3.70 -2.63 10.20
C VAL A 35 -2.92 -1.87 11.26
N ILE A 36 -3.32 -0.61 11.46
CA ILE A 36 -2.92 0.28 12.55
C ILE A 36 -4.15 0.98 13.14
N ALA A 37 -3.98 1.73 14.24
CA ALA A 37 -5.06 2.54 14.79
C ALA A 37 -5.54 3.62 13.79
N ASP A 38 -6.82 3.99 13.85
CA ASP A 38 -7.38 5.04 13.00
C ASP A 38 -6.54 6.33 13.10
N LYS A 39 -6.21 6.92 11.95
CA LYS A 39 -5.37 8.12 11.79
C LYS A 39 -3.97 8.02 12.40
N ALA A 40 -3.49 6.83 12.72
CA ALA A 40 -2.10 6.67 13.13
C ALA A 40 -1.16 7.10 11.99
N PRO A 41 -0.01 7.71 12.31
CA PRO A 41 0.96 8.12 11.28
C PRO A 41 1.43 6.92 10.46
N LEU A 42 1.38 7.08 9.13
CA LEU A 42 1.98 6.16 8.18
C LEU A 42 3.25 6.80 7.61
N PRO A 43 4.44 6.50 8.16
CA PRO A 43 5.69 7.01 7.61
C PRO A 43 6.00 6.31 6.28
N SER A 44 6.76 6.98 5.42
CA SER A 44 7.36 6.32 4.26
C SER A 44 8.33 5.24 4.72
N PHE A 45 8.39 4.15 3.96
CA PHE A 45 9.35 3.06 4.17
C PHE A 45 10.62 3.23 3.33
N THR A 46 10.67 4.25 2.49
CA THR A 46 11.82 4.56 1.63
C THR A 46 12.04 6.07 1.54
N ASP A 47 13.27 6.46 1.21
CA ASP A 47 13.61 7.83 0.84
C ASP A 47 13.24 8.08 -0.62
N GLY A 48 12.62 9.21 -0.92
CA GLY A 48 12.17 9.45 -2.28
C GLY A 48 11.46 10.77 -2.52
N LYS A 49 10.96 10.89 -3.74
CA LYS A 49 10.18 12.05 -4.20
C LYS A 49 8.71 11.68 -4.29
N VAL A 50 7.85 12.48 -3.65
CA VAL A 50 6.40 12.36 -3.82
C VAL A 50 6.03 12.68 -5.27
N LEU A 51 5.40 11.70 -5.94
CA LEU A 51 4.86 11.85 -7.29
C LEU A 51 3.37 12.21 -7.27
N HIS A 52 2.63 11.71 -6.27
CA HIS A 52 1.20 11.97 -6.09
C HIS A 52 0.86 12.01 -4.60
N ALA A 53 -0.04 12.91 -4.21
CA ALA A 53 -0.63 12.96 -2.89
C ALA A 53 -2.06 13.51 -3.00
N GLY A 54 -3.06 12.66 -2.80
CA GLY A 54 -4.46 13.04 -2.92
C GLY A 54 -5.35 11.85 -3.26
N TRP A 55 -6.55 12.11 -3.77
CA TRP A 55 -7.47 11.05 -4.19
C TRP A 55 -6.91 10.28 -5.40
N GLY A 56 -7.16 8.98 -5.45
CA GLY A 56 -6.76 8.10 -6.53
C GLY A 56 -7.72 8.16 -7.72
N ASP A 57 -7.29 8.79 -8.81
CA ASP A 57 -8.11 8.95 -10.02
C ASP A 57 -8.03 7.73 -10.95
N LYS A 58 -9.16 7.42 -11.61
CA LYS A 58 -9.23 6.32 -12.58
C LYS A 58 -8.31 6.59 -13.78
N GLY A 59 -7.61 5.55 -14.24
CA GLY A 59 -6.67 5.64 -15.37
C GLY A 59 -5.23 6.02 -14.99
N THR A 60 -4.96 6.37 -13.73
CA THR A 60 -3.61 6.76 -13.25
C THR A 60 -2.79 5.59 -12.70
N GLY A 61 -3.40 4.40 -12.58
CA GLY A 61 -2.85 3.28 -11.81
C GLY A 61 -3.10 3.36 -10.30
N LEU A 62 -3.63 4.49 -9.81
CA LEU A 62 -3.99 4.72 -8.40
C LEU A 62 -5.51 4.69 -8.14
N GLY A 63 -6.31 4.38 -9.18
CA GLY A 63 -7.76 4.38 -9.08
C GLY A 63 -8.29 3.40 -8.04
N ASP A 64 -9.41 3.78 -7.41
CA ASP A 64 -10.13 2.99 -6.39
C ASP A 64 -9.35 2.74 -5.08
N MET A 65 -8.21 3.42 -4.88
CA MET A 65 -7.41 3.36 -3.64
C MET A 65 -7.84 4.36 -2.56
N GLY A 66 -8.68 5.34 -2.88
CA GLY A 66 -9.06 6.41 -1.95
C GLY A 66 -7.98 7.49 -1.84
N ASN A 67 -7.63 7.92 -0.62
CA ASN A 67 -6.51 8.83 -0.40
C ASN A 67 -5.19 8.07 -0.49
N VAL A 68 -4.33 8.47 -1.42
CA VAL A 68 -3.13 7.71 -1.78
C VAL A 68 -1.94 8.64 -1.95
N VAL A 69 -0.78 8.16 -1.51
CA VAL A 69 0.53 8.78 -1.72
C VAL A 69 1.41 7.83 -2.52
N ALA A 70 2.04 8.33 -3.58
CA ALA A 70 2.99 7.59 -4.40
C ALA A 70 4.36 8.24 -4.32
N ILE A 71 5.39 7.45 -4.01
CA ILE A 71 6.78 7.91 -3.80
C ILE A 71 7.70 7.17 -4.77
N GLN A 72 8.43 7.93 -5.60
CA GLN A 72 9.56 7.40 -6.37
C GLN A 72 10.76 7.23 -5.45
N GLU A 73 11.22 6.00 -5.29
CA GLU A 73 12.40 5.68 -4.48
C GLU A 73 13.67 6.27 -5.09
N THR A 74 14.55 6.78 -4.23
CA THR A 74 15.78 7.44 -4.65
C THR A 74 16.73 6.44 -5.30
N GLY A 75 17.20 6.75 -6.51
CA GLY A 75 18.19 5.94 -7.22
C GLY A 75 17.63 4.65 -7.84
N THR A 76 16.30 4.48 -7.87
CA THR A 76 15.62 3.37 -8.55
C THR A 76 14.47 3.90 -9.40
N ASP A 77 13.93 3.04 -10.27
CA ASP A 77 12.67 3.29 -11.00
C ASP A 77 11.46 2.69 -10.27
N HIS A 78 11.60 2.34 -8.97
CA HIS A 78 10.50 1.77 -8.17
C HIS A 78 9.61 2.85 -7.54
N CYS A 79 8.30 2.67 -7.67
CA CYS A 79 7.30 3.50 -7.03
C CYS A 79 6.64 2.75 -5.87
N HIS A 80 6.69 3.33 -4.68
CA HIS A 80 6.04 2.83 -3.47
C HIS A 80 4.72 3.56 -3.28
N VAL A 81 3.64 2.80 -3.10
CA VAL A 81 2.27 3.34 -2.99
C VAL A 81 1.71 3.05 -1.61
N TYR A 82 1.14 4.07 -0.98
CA TYR A 82 0.55 4.04 0.36
C TYR A 82 -0.92 4.48 0.25
N ALA A 83 -1.85 3.61 0.64
CA ALA A 83 -3.29 3.82 0.54
C ALA A 83 -4.03 3.17 1.72
#